data_AF-A0AA51HA73-F1
#
_entry.id   AF-A0AA51HA73-F1
#
_cell.length_a   1.000
_cell.length_b   1.000
_cell.length_c   1.000
_cell.angle_alpha   90.00
_cell.angle_beta   90.00
_cell.angle_gamma   90.00
#
_symmetry.space_group_name_H-M   'P 1'
#
loop_
_entity.id
_entity.type
_entity.pdbx_description
1 polymer ?
#
loop_
_entity_poly.entity_id
_entity_poly.type
_entity_poly.pdbx_seq_one_letter_code
_entity_poly.pdbx_strand_id
1 'polypeptide(L)'
;MNKREVEKYMPLAINSIIRVMNENESIDKESLELPKEFKGYVSSFGAGIIQSGLLPTVAYFENKDSNSKADRSKITEMIFSMLNKKESYKTYKLLDYLLDNKEDIGEIKENILNIAIALKLAMRTFKFSDK
;
A
#
# COMPACT_ATOMS: atom_id res chain seq x y z
N MET A 1 -10.70 13.00 0.48
CA MET A 1 -9.34 13.22 -0.05
C MET A 1 -8.89 14.60 0.40
N ASN A 2 -7.85 14.65 1.22
CA ASN A 2 -7.23 15.90 1.65
C ASN A 2 -5.95 16.13 0.84
N LYS A 3 -5.97 17.11 -0.09
CA LYS A 3 -4.85 17.37 -1.01
C LYS A 3 -3.53 17.60 -0.28
N ARG A 4 -3.57 18.36 0.83
CA ARG A 4 -2.39 18.68 1.65
C ARG A 4 -1.81 17.42 2.29
N GLU A 5 -2.66 16.51 2.77
CA GLU A 5 -2.18 15.24 3.33
C GLU A 5 -1.58 14.35 2.25
N VAL A 6 -2.20 14.25 1.07
CA VAL A 6 -1.65 13.49 -0.06
C VAL A 6 -0.24 13.98 -0.42
N GLU A 7 -0.02 15.28 -0.52
CA GLU A 7 1.30 15.86 -0.81
C GLU A 7 2.34 15.51 0.25
N LYS A 8 1.98 15.54 1.55
CA LYS A 8 2.86 15.11 2.65
C LYS A 8 3.27 13.64 2.52
N TYR A 9 2.37 12.79 2.04
CA TYR A 9 2.63 11.36 1.88
C TYR A 9 3.46 11.03 0.62
N MET A 10 3.60 11.96 -0.35
CA MET A 10 4.31 11.67 -1.61
C MET A 10 5.76 11.17 -1.41
N PRO A 11 6.63 11.81 -0.59
CA PRO A 11 7.98 11.31 -0.37
C PRO A 11 8.00 9.96 0.35
N LEU A 12 7.08 9.76 1.31
CA LEU A 12 6.94 8.51 2.06
C LEU A 12 6.49 7.36 1.15
N ALA A 13 5.58 7.63 0.21
CA ALA A 13 5.10 6.67 -0.76
C ALA A 13 6.23 6.19 -1.69
N ILE A 14 7.05 7.11 -2.22
CA ILE A 14 8.20 6.75 -3.05
C ILE A 14 9.18 5.86 -2.29
N ASN A 15 9.53 6.25 -1.05
CA ASN A 15 10.48 5.49 -0.23
C ASN A 15 9.92 4.11 0.17
N SER A 16 8.62 4.04 0.47
CA SER A 16 7.92 2.79 0.78
C SER A 16 7.93 1.83 -0.42
N ILE A 17 7.62 2.33 -1.63
CA ILE A 17 7.69 1.54 -2.86
C ILE A 17 9.09 0.96 -3.04
N ILE A 18 10.13 1.79 -2.94
CA ILE A 18 11.52 1.33 -3.09
C ILE A 18 11.84 0.25 -2.06
N ARG A 19 11.52 0.48 -0.78
CA ARG A 19 11.81 -0.46 0.31
C ARG A 19 11.13 -1.81 0.10
N VAL A 20 9.82 -1.82 -0.16
CA VAL A 20 9.01 -3.04 -0.25
C VAL A 20 9.33 -3.82 -1.53
N MET A 21 9.68 -3.13 -2.62
CA MET A 21 10.01 -3.78 -3.88
C MET A 21 11.45 -4.28 -3.93
N ASN A 22 12.38 -3.65 -3.19
CA ASN A 22 13.79 -4.03 -3.13
C ASN A 22 14.14 -4.99 -1.97
N GLU A 23 13.17 -5.55 -1.24
CA GLU A 23 13.46 -6.39 -0.06
C GLU A 23 14.44 -7.57 -0.32
N ASN A 24 14.67 -7.97 -1.59
CA ASN A 24 15.58 -9.06 -1.95
C ASN A 24 16.68 -8.68 -2.96
N GLU A 25 16.72 -7.45 -3.47
CA GLU A 25 17.67 -7.05 -4.51
C GLU A 25 18.18 -5.62 -4.24
N SER A 26 19.50 -5.41 -4.30
CA SER A 26 20.12 -4.07 -4.25
C SER A 26 19.93 -3.34 -5.59
N ILE A 27 18.68 -3.17 -6.02
CA ILE A 27 18.34 -2.46 -7.26
C ILE A 27 18.39 -0.96 -7.01
N ASP A 28 19.16 -0.26 -7.82
CA ASP A 28 19.13 1.20 -7.85
C ASP A 28 17.72 1.70 -8.19
N LYS A 29 17.31 2.80 -7.57
CA LYS A 29 15.99 3.42 -7.77
C LYS A 29 15.63 3.62 -9.25
N GLU A 30 16.61 3.94 -10.09
CA GLU A 30 16.42 4.18 -11.53
C GLU A 30 16.15 2.90 -12.34
N SER A 31 16.58 1.75 -11.80
CA SER A 31 16.42 0.42 -12.41
C SER A 31 15.24 -0.35 -11.81
N LEU A 32 14.56 0.18 -10.80
CA LEU A 32 13.40 -0.45 -10.19
C LEU A 32 12.20 -0.39 -11.13
N GLU A 33 11.67 -1.57 -11.47
CA GLU A 33 10.46 -1.75 -12.25
C GLU A 33 9.36 -2.40 -11.40
N LEU A 34 8.14 -1.91 -11.55
CA LEU A 34 6.96 -2.43 -10.84
C LEU A 34 6.19 -3.41 -11.74
N PRO A 35 5.63 -4.50 -11.20
CA PRO A 35 4.70 -5.35 -11.95
C PRO A 35 3.50 -4.52 -12.44
N LYS A 36 3.11 -4.68 -13.71
CA LYS A 36 1.99 -3.90 -14.31
C LYS A 36 0.69 -3.99 -13.50
N GLU A 37 0.46 -5.11 -12.82
CA GLU A 37 -0.70 -5.40 -12.00
C GLU A 37 -0.88 -4.39 -10.87
N PHE A 38 0.22 -3.78 -10.39
CA PHE A 38 0.19 -2.83 -9.27
C PHE A 38 -0.66 -1.61 -9.57
N LYS A 39 -0.76 -1.18 -10.84
CA LYS A 39 -1.69 -0.12 -11.27
C LYS A 39 -3.15 -0.48 -10.95
N GLY A 40 -3.51 -1.72 -11.23
CA GLY A 40 -4.82 -2.29 -10.94
C GLY A 40 -5.03 -2.51 -9.45
N TYR A 41 -4.02 -3.00 -8.74
CA TYR A 41 -4.09 -3.28 -7.30
C TYR A 41 -4.31 -2.01 -6.49
N VAL A 42 -3.53 -0.95 -6.68
CA VAL A 42 -3.73 0.31 -5.93
C VAL A 42 -5.08 0.98 -6.25
N SER A 43 -5.53 0.87 -7.51
CA SER A 43 -6.82 1.44 -7.92
C SER A 43 -8.01 0.65 -7.36
N SER A 44 -7.93 -0.68 -7.37
CA SER A 44 -8.96 -1.56 -6.80
C SER A 44 -8.98 -1.51 -5.28
N PHE A 45 -7.84 -1.27 -4.61
CA PHE A 45 -7.77 -1.09 -3.17
C PHE A 45 -8.62 0.09 -2.70
N GLY A 46 -8.41 1.28 -3.29
CA GLY A 46 -9.21 2.46 -2.96
C GLY A 46 -10.70 2.26 -3.27
N ALA A 47 -11.02 1.63 -4.41
CA ALA A 47 -12.39 1.32 -4.77
C ALA A 47 -13.05 0.31 -3.82
N GLY A 48 -12.30 -0.68 -3.33
CA GLY A 48 -12.75 -1.67 -2.35
C GLY A 48 -13.09 -1.03 -1.01
N ILE A 49 -12.26 -0.11 -0.51
CA ILE A 49 -12.54 0.60 0.75
C ILE A 49 -13.86 1.38 0.66
N ILE A 50 -14.14 1.98 -0.50
CA ILE A 50 -15.38 2.75 -0.72
C ILE A 50 -16.59 1.81 -0.79
N GLN A 51 -16.48 0.68 -1.49
CA GLN A 51 -17.61 -0.22 -1.76
C GLN A 51 -17.89 -1.21 -0.62
N SER A 52 -16.84 -1.83 -0.09
CA SER A 52 -16.92 -2.95 0.85
C SER A 52 -16.48 -2.58 2.26
N GLY A 53 -15.81 -1.43 2.43
CA GLY A 53 -15.25 -1.01 3.71
C GLY A 53 -13.78 -1.42 3.89
N LEU A 54 -13.17 -0.89 4.95
CA LEU A 54 -11.72 -0.98 5.16
C LEU A 54 -11.25 -2.40 5.51
N LEU A 55 -11.78 -2.99 6.59
CA LEU A 55 -11.40 -4.32 7.07
C LEU A 55 -11.52 -5.43 5.99
N PRO A 56 -12.66 -5.60 5.30
CA PRO A 56 -12.78 -6.67 4.29
C PRO A 56 -11.87 -6.43 3.09
N THR A 57 -11.60 -5.18 2.73
CA THR A 57 -10.66 -4.86 1.64
C THR A 57 -9.24 -5.22 2.03
N VAL A 58 -8.80 -4.86 3.24
CA VAL A 58 -7.45 -5.22 3.72
C VAL A 58 -7.31 -6.74 3.83
N ALA A 59 -8.29 -7.43 4.41
CA ALA A 59 -8.29 -8.89 4.49
C ALA A 59 -8.20 -9.56 3.11
N TYR A 60 -8.87 -9.01 2.09
CA TYR A 60 -8.76 -9.49 0.72
C TYR A 60 -7.36 -9.32 0.11
N PHE A 61 -6.71 -8.19 0.35
CA PHE A 61 -5.37 -7.90 -0.18
C PHE A 61 -4.26 -8.68 0.55
N GLU A 62 -4.45 -9.00 1.83
CA GLU A 62 -3.51 -9.79 2.62
C GLU A 62 -3.69 -11.31 2.50
N ASN A 63 -4.72 -11.75 1.76
CA ASN A 63 -4.97 -13.15 1.50
C ASN A 63 -3.94 -13.73 0.51
N LYS A 64 -3.10 -14.63 1.01
CA LYS A 64 -2.04 -15.29 0.23
C LYS A 64 -2.52 -16.44 -0.65
N ASP A 65 -3.75 -16.94 -0.43
CA ASP A 65 -4.34 -18.02 -1.24
C ASP A 65 -4.97 -17.51 -2.54
N SER A 66 -4.74 -16.25 -2.90
CA SER A 66 -5.20 -15.70 -4.16
C SER A 66 -4.27 -16.13 -5.30
N ASN A 67 -4.84 -16.69 -6.39
CA ASN A 67 -4.12 -16.98 -7.65
C ASN A 67 -3.75 -15.69 -8.41
N SER A 68 -3.26 -14.66 -7.70
CA SER A 68 -2.90 -13.38 -8.29
C SER A 68 -1.55 -13.44 -9.00
N LYS A 69 -1.46 -12.78 -10.16
CA LYS A 69 -0.22 -12.72 -10.96
C LYS A 69 0.95 -12.05 -10.24
N ALA A 70 0.65 -11.12 -9.32
CA ALA A 70 1.63 -10.52 -8.44
C ALA A 70 1.08 -10.45 -7.01
N ASP A 71 1.98 -10.33 -6.02
CA ASP A 71 1.60 -10.28 -4.61
C ASP A 71 0.91 -8.95 -4.25
N ARG A 72 -0.39 -9.02 -3.94
CA ARG A 72 -1.22 -7.87 -3.57
C ARG A 72 -0.93 -7.37 -2.16
N SER A 73 -0.41 -8.23 -1.28
CA SER A 73 -0.12 -7.87 0.12
C SER A 73 0.96 -6.78 0.21
N LYS A 74 1.76 -6.61 -0.85
CA LYS A 74 2.70 -5.49 -0.99
C LYS A 74 2.01 -4.12 -0.96
N ILE A 75 0.74 -4.00 -1.38
CA ILE A 75 -0.01 -2.74 -1.26
C ILE A 75 -0.28 -2.43 0.21
N THR A 76 -0.76 -3.41 0.98
CA THR A 76 -1.05 -3.25 2.41
C THR A 76 0.23 -3.07 3.23
N GLU A 77 1.33 -3.71 2.82
CA GLU A 77 2.66 -3.51 3.38
C GLU A 77 3.16 -2.07 3.20
N MET A 78 3.06 -1.54 1.97
CA MET A 78 3.45 -0.15 1.69
C MET A 78 2.65 0.83 2.54
N ILE A 79 1.32 0.64 2.60
CA ILE A 79 0.43 1.47 3.42
C ILE A 79 0.81 1.40 4.90
N PHE A 80 1.01 0.20 5.43
CA PHE A 80 1.36 0.00 6.84
C PHE A 80 2.69 0.68 7.19
N SER A 81 3.70 0.55 6.34
CA SER A 81 5.01 1.19 6.54
C SER A 81 4.95 2.73 6.60
N MET A 82 3.91 3.32 6.00
CA MET A 82 3.69 4.77 5.99
C MET A 82 2.86 5.23 7.20
N LEU A 83 1.94 4.39 7.70
CA LEU A 83 1.14 4.64 8.90
C LEU A 83 1.96 4.45 10.18
N ASN A 84 2.68 3.35 10.28
CA ASN A 84 3.38 2.94 11.49
C ASN A 84 4.87 2.67 11.18
N LYS A 85 5.73 3.51 11.75
CA LYS A 85 7.18 3.43 11.56
C LYS A 85 7.89 2.52 12.57
N LYS A 86 7.17 2.01 13.58
CA LYS A 86 7.79 1.30 14.71
C LYS A 86 7.84 -0.21 14.52
N GLU A 87 6.91 -0.78 13.76
CA GLU A 87 6.76 -2.23 13.63
C GLU A 87 6.96 -2.71 12.19
N SER A 88 7.44 -3.95 12.05
CA SER A 88 7.64 -4.57 10.76
C SER A 88 6.34 -5.21 10.28
N TYR A 89 5.97 -4.98 9.01
CA TYR A 89 4.81 -5.62 8.40
C TYR A 89 4.86 -7.16 8.46
N LYS A 90 6.09 -7.73 8.47
CA LYS A 90 6.30 -9.18 8.57
C LYS A 90 5.81 -9.77 9.90
N THR A 91 5.83 -8.96 10.97
CA THR A 91 5.43 -9.37 12.31
C THR A 91 4.05 -8.87 12.70
N TYR A 92 3.60 -7.76 12.12
CA TYR A 92 2.33 -7.13 12.44
C TYR A 92 1.72 -6.53 11.18
N LYS A 93 0.65 -7.17 10.69
CA LYS A 93 0.03 -6.81 9.41
C LYS A 93 -0.88 -5.59 9.57
N LEU A 94 -1.31 -5.04 8.43
CA LEU A 94 -2.25 -3.91 8.43
C LEU A 94 -3.59 -4.35 9.00
N LEU A 95 -4.03 -5.59 8.74
CA LEU A 95 -5.28 -6.08 9.30
C LEU A 95 -5.24 -6.13 10.84
N ASP A 96 -4.15 -6.64 11.41
CA ASP A 96 -3.97 -6.75 12.87
C ASP A 96 -3.97 -5.35 13.50
N TYR A 97 -3.23 -4.41 12.92
CA TYR A 97 -3.24 -3.00 13.32
C TYR A 97 -4.65 -2.39 13.35
N LEU A 98 -5.47 -2.67 12.33
CA LEU A 98 -6.84 -2.17 12.26
C LEU A 98 -7.77 -2.82 13.27
N LEU A 99 -7.52 -4.08 13.64
CA LEU A 99 -8.30 -4.78 14.65
C LEU A 99 -8.00 -4.29 16.06
N ASP A 100 -6.77 -3.85 16.32
CA ASP A 100 -6.34 -3.31 17.61
C ASP A 100 -6.72 -1.84 17.80
N ASN A 101 -6.89 -1.08 16.70
CA ASN A 101 -7.20 0.36 16.72
C ASN A 101 -8.62 0.67 16.24
N LYS A 102 -9.62 -0.12 16.66
CA LYS A 102 -11.02 0.02 16.21
C LYS A 102 -11.67 1.34 16.60
N GLU A 103 -11.26 1.95 17.70
CA GLU A 103 -11.83 3.22 18.19
C GLU A 103 -11.50 4.38 17.23
N ASP A 104 -10.31 4.36 16.62
CA ASP A 104 -9.82 5.40 15.70
C ASP A 104 -10.02 5.05 14.21
N ILE A 105 -10.80 4.01 13.91
CA ILE A 105 -10.86 3.42 12.57
C ILE A 105 -11.34 4.41 11.49
N GLY A 106 -12.14 5.42 11.88
CA GLY A 106 -12.58 6.48 10.98
C GLY A 106 -11.42 7.36 10.49
N GLU A 107 -10.58 7.84 11.41
CA GLU A 107 -9.40 8.64 11.10
C GLU A 107 -8.36 7.80 10.34
N ILE A 108 -8.11 6.57 10.80
CA ILE A 108 -7.19 5.65 10.14
C ILE A 108 -7.65 5.36 8.70
N LYS A 109 -8.95 5.19 8.47
CA LYS A 109 -9.51 5.00 7.12
C LYS A 109 -9.22 6.20 6.22
N GLU A 110 -9.38 7.42 6.70
CA GLU A 110 -9.08 8.62 5.91
C GLU A 110 -7.59 8.72 5.59
N ASN A 111 -6.72 8.45 6.56
CA ASN A 111 -5.27 8.39 6.36
C ASN A 111 -4.89 7.34 5.32
N ILE A 112 -5.44 6.11 5.40
CA ILE A 112 -5.22 5.04 4.43
C ILE A 112 -5.66 5.45 3.03
N LEU A 113 -6.80 6.13 2.88
CA LEU A 113 -7.27 6.61 1.57
C LEU A 113 -6.32 7.67 0.99
N ASN A 114 -5.86 8.63 1.80
CA ASN A 114 -4.90 9.63 1.35
C ASN A 114 -3.55 8.99 0.98
N ILE A 115 -3.09 7.99 1.75
CA ILE A 115 -1.89 7.21 1.48
C ILE A 115 -2.04 6.40 0.17
N ALA A 116 -3.17 5.72 -0.04
CA ALA A 116 -3.41 4.95 -1.25
C ALA A 116 -3.40 5.83 -2.51
N ILE A 117 -3.92 7.07 -2.40
CA ILE A 117 -3.83 8.06 -3.47
C ILE A 117 -2.37 8.48 -3.70
N ALA A 118 -1.62 8.77 -2.64
CA ALA A 118 -0.20 9.11 -2.74
C ALA A 118 0.63 7.98 -3.37
N LEU A 119 0.38 6.72 -2.98
CA LEU A 119 1.00 5.55 -3.60
C LEU A 119 0.67 5.46 -5.09
N LYS A 120 -0.60 5.63 -5.47
CA LYS A 120 -1.01 5.62 -6.89
C LYS A 120 -0.29 6.70 -7.69
N LEU A 121 -0.11 7.89 -7.12
CA LEU A 121 0.62 8.99 -7.77
C LEU A 121 2.12 8.69 -7.84
N ALA A 122 2.72 8.23 -6.75
CA ALA A 122 4.13 7.87 -6.66
C ALA A 122 4.49 6.74 -7.63
N MET A 123 3.64 5.71 -7.77
CA MET A 123 3.87 4.61 -8.73
C MET A 123 4.03 5.09 -10.18
N ARG A 124 3.49 6.26 -10.54
CA ARG A 124 3.64 6.83 -11.90
C ARG A 124 5.05 7.34 -12.19
N THR A 125 5.91 7.48 -11.18
CA THR A 125 7.31 7.88 -11.36
C THR A 125 8.23 6.68 -11.66
N PHE A 126 7.71 5.46 -11.63
CA PHE A 126 8.45 4.23 -11.89
C PHE A 126 8.06 3.61 -13.24
N LYS A 127 8.97 2.81 -13.80
CA LYS A 127 8.67 1.97 -14.96
C LYS A 127 7.85 0.75 -14.54
N PHE A 128 7.09 0.21 -15.48
CA PHE A 128 6.31 -1.01 -15.26
C PHE A 128 6.77 -2.10 -16.21
N SER A 129 6.84 -3.34 -15.73
CA SER A 129 7.17 -4.50 -16.55
C SER A 129 6.20 -5.65 -16.34
N ASP A 130 6.26 -6.59 -17.29
CA ASP A 130 5.47 -7.82 -17.32
C ASP A 130 6.07 -8.95 -16.45
N LYS A 131 7.08 -8.62 -15.62
CA LYS A 131 7.76 -9.57 -14.74
C LYS A 131 6.79 -10.31 -13.82
#